data_AF-A0A963MCE9-F1
#
_entry.id   AF-A0A963MCE9-F1
#
_cell.length_a   1.000
_cell.length_b   1.000
_cell.length_c   1.000
_cell.angle_alpha   90.00
_cell.angle_beta   90.00
_cell.angle_gamma   90.00
#
_symmetry.space_group_name_H-M   'P 1'
#
loop_
_entity.id
_entity.type
_entity.pdbx_description
1 polymer ?
#
loop_
_entity_poly.entity_id
_entity_poly.type
_entity_poly.pdbx_seq_one_letter_code
_entity_poly.pdbx_strand_id
1 'polypeptide(L)'
;TGGSRLSEFAEYGTRVGDKPLSPRANESPRYKSTWALLSDPTRGNASELWWRVGLVLAAINCLVLALAATRVNPRVGRSASLVFAVLAFATYYNLLNVGQSWIASGRIGLAPLVVLMHGSVLGLTLAWLWWRQGERPSWLRRGRRAASRPEGQPA
;
A
#
# COMPACT_ATOMS: atom_id res chain seq x y z
N THR A 1 7.63 -19.41 52.80
CA THR A 1 6.51 -18.88 53.60
C THR A 1 5.95 -17.66 52.90
N GLY A 2 4.96 -17.83 52.02
CA GLY A 2 4.32 -16.73 51.29
C GLY A 2 3.04 -16.33 52.01
N GLY A 3 3.01 -15.15 52.64
CA GLY A 3 1.81 -14.64 53.30
C GLY A 3 0.77 -14.20 52.27
N SER A 4 -0.43 -14.75 52.33
CA SER A 4 -1.58 -14.26 51.59
C SER A 4 -2.17 -13.04 52.30
N ARG A 5 -2.47 -11.98 51.52
CA ARG A 5 -3.14 -10.78 52.02
C ARG A 5 -4.62 -10.87 51.65
N LEU A 6 -5.46 -11.15 52.64
CA LEU A 6 -6.92 -11.13 52.50
C LEU A 6 -7.40 -9.71 52.80
N SER A 7 -8.18 -9.13 51.88
CA SER A 7 -8.74 -7.80 52.05
C SER A 7 -10.26 -7.92 52.01
N GLU A 8 -10.90 -7.62 53.13
CA GLU A 8 -12.35 -7.72 53.31
C GLU A 8 -12.97 -6.34 53.11
N PHE A 9 -13.98 -6.25 52.26
CA PHE A 9 -14.66 -5.01 51.92
C PHE A 9 -16.17 -5.23 51.99
N ALA A 10 -16.90 -4.26 52.53
CA ALA A 10 -18.37 -4.29 52.54
C ALA A 10 -18.96 -4.13 51.13
N GLU A 11 -18.28 -3.38 50.26
CA GLU A 11 -18.62 -3.23 48.85
C GLU A 11 -17.34 -3.07 48.02
N TYR A 12 -17.21 -3.85 46.94
CA TYR A 12 -16.08 -3.81 46.01
C TYR A 12 -16.59 -3.40 44.63
N GLY A 13 -16.31 -2.16 44.25
CA GLY A 13 -16.59 -1.64 42.91
C GLY A 13 -15.28 -1.41 42.15
N THR A 14 -15.15 -2.01 40.97
CA THR A 14 -14.10 -1.64 40.01
C THR A 14 -14.73 -0.82 38.90
N ARG A 15 -14.11 0.31 38.55
CA ARG A 15 -14.51 1.05 37.37
C ARG A 15 -14.00 0.29 36.14
N VAL A 16 -14.78 -0.67 35.67
CA VAL A 16 -14.61 -1.23 34.33
C VAL A 16 -14.84 -0.05 33.38
N GLY A 17 -13.82 0.31 32.59
CA GLY A 17 -13.77 1.60 31.90
C GLY A 17 -15.05 2.00 31.17
N ASP A 18 -15.30 3.32 31.07
CA ASP A 18 -16.50 3.96 30.51
C ASP A 18 -16.68 3.69 29.00
N LYS A 19 -16.81 2.43 28.61
CA LYS A 19 -17.30 2.05 27.30
C LYS A 19 -18.77 1.77 27.52
N PRO A 20 -19.66 2.78 27.47
CA PRO A 20 -21.08 2.50 27.52
C PRO A 20 -21.37 1.45 26.45
N LEU A 21 -22.23 0.49 26.77
CA LEU A 21 -22.96 -0.31 25.79
C LEU A 21 -23.90 0.63 25.03
N SER A 22 -23.32 1.64 24.37
CA SER A 22 -24.02 2.61 23.59
C SER A 22 -24.39 1.94 22.26
N PRO A 23 -25.58 2.24 21.70
CA PRO A 23 -25.92 1.91 20.31
C PRO A 23 -24.85 2.36 19.29
N ARG A 24 -23.92 3.25 19.70
CA ARG A 24 -22.70 3.66 18.98
C ARG A 24 -21.79 2.54 18.51
N ALA A 25 -21.93 1.31 18.98
CA ALA A 25 -21.24 0.19 18.32
C ALA A 25 -21.56 0.16 16.82
N ASN A 26 -22.81 0.45 16.43
CA ASN A 26 -23.23 0.60 15.02
C ASN A 26 -22.82 1.94 14.37
N GLU A 27 -22.29 2.90 15.12
CA GLU A 27 -21.78 4.18 14.58
C GLU A 27 -20.32 4.11 14.13
N SER A 28 -19.58 3.06 14.53
CA SER A 28 -18.20 2.90 14.09
C SER A 28 -18.13 2.86 12.55
N PRO A 29 -17.27 3.70 11.92
CA PRO A 29 -17.13 3.73 10.47
C PRO A 29 -16.91 2.36 9.84
N ARG A 30 -16.22 1.44 10.54
CA ARG A 30 -15.91 0.09 10.06
C ARG A 30 -17.15 -0.77 9.79
N TYR A 31 -18.27 -0.51 10.45
CA TYR A 31 -19.53 -1.24 10.25
C TYR A 31 -20.47 -0.57 9.24
N LYS A 32 -20.12 0.63 8.74
CA LYS A 32 -20.91 1.32 7.71
C LYS A 32 -20.62 0.75 6.32
N SER A 33 -21.64 0.78 5.46
CA SER A 33 -21.48 0.47 4.04
C SER A 33 -20.59 1.52 3.37
N THR A 34 -19.86 1.14 2.31
CA THR A 34 -18.98 2.09 1.59
C THR A 34 -19.75 3.29 1.05
N TRP A 35 -21.01 3.08 0.64
CA TRP A 35 -21.89 4.16 0.19
C TRP A 35 -22.24 5.16 1.32
N ALA A 36 -22.52 4.66 2.52
CA ALA A 36 -22.77 5.51 3.68
C ALA A 36 -21.53 6.33 4.06
N LEU A 37 -20.33 5.75 3.92
CA LEU A 37 -19.06 6.47 4.15
C LEU A 37 -18.83 7.61 3.14
N LEU A 38 -19.21 7.40 1.88
CA LEU A 38 -19.09 8.39 0.81
C LEU A 38 -20.10 9.54 0.95
N SER A 39 -21.31 9.22 1.41
CA SER A 39 -22.40 10.19 1.56
C SER A 39 -22.19 11.14 2.73
N ASP A 40 -21.45 10.70 3.76
CA ASP A 40 -21.14 11.47 4.96
C ASP A 40 -19.61 11.44 5.24
N PRO A 41 -18.80 12.30 4.61
CA PRO A 41 -17.34 12.21 4.67
C PRO A 41 -16.75 12.84 5.96
N THR A 42 -17.21 12.41 7.13
CA THR A 42 -16.54 12.74 8.41
C THR A 42 -15.10 12.19 8.43
N ARG A 43 -14.23 12.73 9.29
CA ARG A 43 -12.83 12.25 9.42
C ARG A 43 -12.74 10.75 9.70
N GLY A 44 -13.64 10.22 10.51
CA GLY A 44 -13.74 8.78 10.80
C GLY A 44 -14.19 7.98 9.58
N ASN A 45 -15.18 8.46 8.84
CA ASN A 45 -15.66 7.77 7.64
C ASN A 45 -14.63 7.84 6.50
N ALA A 46 -13.94 8.97 6.34
CA ALA A 46 -12.89 9.17 5.35
C ALA A 46 -11.65 8.30 5.65
N SER A 47 -11.30 8.08 6.92
CA SER A 47 -10.18 7.21 7.29
C SER A 47 -10.48 5.73 7.02
N GLU A 48 -11.73 5.31 7.23
CA GLU A 48 -12.19 3.98 6.83
C GLU A 48 -12.24 3.82 5.31
N LEU A 49 -12.70 4.84 4.58
CA LEU A 49 -12.70 4.83 3.12
C LEU A 49 -11.27 4.73 2.57
N TRP A 50 -10.33 5.48 3.16
CA TRP A 50 -8.90 5.35 2.90
C TRP A 50 -8.41 3.92 3.11
N TRP A 51 -8.78 3.29 4.22
CA TRP A 51 -8.39 1.91 4.51
C TRP A 51 -8.87 0.95 3.41
N ARG A 52 -10.15 1.03 3.04
CA ARG A 52 -10.77 0.18 2.01
C ARG A 52 -10.15 0.38 0.63
N VAL A 53 -10.09 1.62 0.16
CA VAL A 53 -9.53 1.97 -1.15
C VAL A 53 -8.03 1.70 -1.18
N GLY A 54 -7.34 2.02 -0.08
CA GLY A 54 -5.92 1.84 0.07
C GLY A 54 -5.48 0.38 -0.04
N LEU A 55 -6.25 -0.57 0.48
CA LEU A 55 -5.97 -2.00 0.31
C LEU A 55 -6.02 -2.44 -1.17
N VAL A 56 -7.04 -1.98 -1.92
CA VAL A 56 -7.19 -2.30 -3.35
C VAL A 56 -6.03 -1.70 -4.15
N LEU A 57 -5.73 -0.42 -3.92
CA LEU A 57 -4.63 0.26 -4.60
C LEU A 57 -3.25 -0.31 -4.22
N ALA A 58 -3.06 -0.71 -2.96
CA ALA A 58 -1.84 -1.38 -2.51
C ALA A 58 -1.64 -2.71 -3.22
N ALA A 59 -2.69 -3.52 -3.38
CA ALA A 59 -2.62 -4.78 -4.12
C ALA A 59 -2.17 -4.55 -5.59
N ILE A 60 -2.75 -3.55 -6.26
CA ILE A 60 -2.37 -3.17 -7.63
C ILE A 60 -0.91 -2.71 -7.68
N ASN A 61 -0.50 -1.82 -6.77
CA ASN A 61 0.88 -1.33 -6.71
C ASN A 61 1.89 -2.45 -6.42
N CYS A 62 1.58 -3.36 -5.50
CA CYS A 62 2.40 -4.52 -5.20
C CYS A 62 2.53 -5.45 -6.41
N LEU A 63 1.46 -5.65 -7.20
CA LEU A 63 1.51 -6.44 -8.43
C LEU A 63 2.46 -5.80 -9.46
N VAL A 64 2.33 -4.50 -9.72
CA VAL A 64 3.21 -3.79 -10.67
C VAL A 64 4.67 -3.80 -10.17
N LEU A 65 4.89 -3.64 -8.87
CA LEU A 65 6.21 -3.70 -8.25
C LEU A 65 6.84 -5.09 -8.38
N ALA A 66 6.06 -6.15 -8.17
CA ALA A 66 6.51 -7.52 -8.38
C ALA A 66 6.91 -7.77 -9.85
N LEU A 67 6.10 -7.31 -10.80
CA LEU A 67 6.42 -7.40 -12.24
C LEU A 67 7.74 -6.68 -12.58
N ALA A 68 7.99 -5.53 -11.96
CA ALA A 68 9.26 -4.83 -12.10
C ALA A 68 10.44 -5.63 -11.53
N ALA A 69 10.26 -6.24 -10.36
CA ALA A 69 11.32 -6.97 -9.65
C ALA A 69 11.72 -8.32 -10.28
N THR A 70 10.83 -9.00 -11.01
CA THR A 70 10.99 -10.42 -11.44
C THR A 70 12.21 -10.82 -12.28
N ARG A 71 12.99 -9.91 -12.91
CA ARG A 71 14.24 -10.30 -13.63
C ARG A 71 15.51 -10.14 -12.77
N VAL A 72 15.42 -10.32 -11.46
CA VAL A 72 16.63 -10.58 -10.67
C VAL A 72 17.23 -11.92 -11.10
N ASN A 73 18.54 -11.92 -11.36
CA ASN A 73 19.30 -13.06 -11.91
C ASN A 73 18.84 -14.39 -11.31
N PRO A 74 18.54 -15.43 -12.11
CA PRO A 74 18.09 -16.74 -11.61
C PRO A 74 19.09 -17.44 -10.68
N ARG A 75 20.31 -16.89 -10.53
CA ARG A 75 21.36 -17.32 -9.61
C ARG A 75 21.15 -16.80 -8.18
N VAL A 76 20.42 -15.70 -8.01
CA VAL A 76 19.99 -15.15 -6.71
C VAL A 76 18.55 -15.62 -6.52
N GLY A 77 18.38 -16.58 -5.61
CA GLY A 77 17.25 -17.50 -5.60
C GLY A 77 15.86 -16.87 -5.52
N ARG A 78 14.87 -17.66 -5.96
CA ARG A 78 13.42 -17.41 -5.84
C ARG A 78 13.01 -16.84 -4.47
N SER A 79 13.71 -17.22 -3.39
CA SER A 79 13.49 -16.73 -2.02
C SER A 79 13.73 -15.23 -1.85
N ALA A 80 14.74 -14.63 -2.51
CA ALA A 80 15.03 -13.20 -2.37
C ALA A 80 13.90 -12.32 -2.89
N SER A 81 13.26 -12.74 -4.00
CA SER A 81 12.08 -12.05 -4.56
C SER A 81 10.87 -12.14 -3.64
N LEU A 82 10.68 -13.29 -2.98
CA LEU A 82 9.59 -13.47 -2.00
C LEU A 82 9.82 -12.62 -0.75
N VAL A 83 11.03 -12.62 -0.20
CA VAL A 83 11.40 -11.78 0.95
C VAL A 83 11.18 -10.30 0.62
N PHE A 84 11.63 -9.86 -0.57
CA PHE A 84 11.37 -8.50 -1.03
C PHE A 84 9.87 -8.18 -1.13
N ALA A 85 9.06 -9.07 -1.71
CA ALA A 85 7.63 -8.87 -1.84
C ALA A 85 6.92 -8.76 -0.47
N VAL A 86 7.27 -9.63 0.48
CA VAL A 86 6.73 -9.62 1.84
C VAL A 86 7.12 -8.33 2.56
N LEU A 87 8.38 -7.90 2.48
CA LEU A 87 8.85 -6.66 3.08
C LEU A 87 8.16 -5.44 2.46
N ALA A 88 8.07 -5.38 1.14
CA ALA A 88 7.37 -4.30 0.44
C ALA A 88 5.90 -4.21 0.85
N PHE A 89 5.20 -5.34 0.93
CA PHE A 89 3.82 -5.40 1.41
C PHE A 89 3.71 -4.97 2.88
N ALA A 90 4.58 -5.48 3.76
CA ALA A 90 4.58 -5.13 5.18
C ALA A 90 4.80 -3.62 5.37
N THR A 91 5.76 -3.03 4.65
CA THR A 91 5.98 -1.57 4.66
C THR A 91 4.73 -0.85 4.18
N TYR A 92 4.14 -1.24 3.05
CA TYR A 92 2.93 -0.61 2.52
C TYR A 92 1.77 -0.67 3.52
N TYR A 93 1.51 -1.84 4.09
CA TYR A 93 0.43 -2.05 5.04
C TYR A 93 0.60 -1.20 6.30
N ASN A 94 1.84 -1.07 6.80
CA ASN A 94 2.14 -0.15 7.90
C ASN A 94 1.89 1.32 7.51
N LEU A 95 2.26 1.73 6.30
CA LEU A 95 1.98 3.06 5.78
C LEU A 95 0.46 3.31 5.65
N LEU A 96 -0.35 2.30 5.29
CA LEU A 96 -1.81 2.41 5.29
C LEU A 96 -2.36 2.71 6.69
N ASN A 97 -1.86 2.01 7.72
CA ASN A 97 -2.25 2.27 9.11
C ASN A 97 -1.89 3.70 9.56
N VAL A 98 -0.69 4.17 9.21
CA VAL A 98 -0.26 5.54 9.48
C VAL A 98 -1.17 6.55 8.75
N GLY A 99 -1.46 6.31 7.48
CA GLY A 99 -2.35 7.15 6.70
C GLY A 99 -3.77 7.21 7.24
N GLN A 100 -4.29 6.10 7.75
CA GLN A 100 -5.60 6.04 8.40
C GLN A 100 -5.62 6.91 9.65
N SER A 101 -4.57 6.86 10.47
CA SER A 101 -4.41 7.72 11.65
C SER A 101 -4.29 9.20 11.26
N TRP A 102 -3.59 9.54 10.19
CA TRP A 102 -3.46 10.92 9.70
C TRP A 102 -4.79 11.51 9.22
N ILE A 103 -5.61 10.72 8.52
CA ILE A 103 -6.95 11.17 8.10
C ILE A 103 -7.88 11.27 9.32
N ALA A 104 -7.85 10.29 10.22
CA ALA A 104 -8.67 10.28 11.43
C ALA A 104 -8.38 11.49 12.33
N SER A 105 -7.11 11.87 12.46
CA SER A 105 -6.66 13.07 13.20
C SER A 105 -6.77 14.38 12.42
N GLY A 106 -7.15 14.32 11.13
CA GLY A 106 -7.32 15.51 10.28
C GLY A 106 -6.03 16.17 9.83
N ARG A 107 -4.87 15.48 9.91
CA ARG A 107 -3.56 16.02 9.48
C ARG A 107 -3.47 16.18 7.96
N ILE A 108 -3.98 15.20 7.21
CA ILE A 108 -3.99 15.18 5.75
C ILE A 108 -5.36 14.68 5.29
N GLY A 109 -5.91 15.30 4.24
CA GLY A 109 -7.17 14.85 3.64
C GLY A 109 -7.04 13.56 2.84
N LEU A 110 -8.18 12.93 2.54
CA LEU A 110 -8.23 11.67 1.78
C LEU A 110 -7.55 11.78 0.40
N ALA A 111 -8.00 12.71 -0.44
CA ALA A 111 -7.51 12.89 -1.80
C ALA A 111 -5.99 13.13 -1.90
N PRO A 112 -5.39 14.11 -1.18
CA PRO A 112 -3.95 14.33 -1.27
C PRO A 112 -3.15 13.14 -0.76
N LEU A 113 -3.63 12.42 0.26
CA LEU A 113 -2.94 11.23 0.75
C LEU A 113 -2.99 10.07 -0.25
N VAL A 114 -4.12 9.89 -0.96
CA VAL A 114 -4.25 8.90 -2.04
C VAL A 114 -3.25 9.17 -3.16
N VAL A 115 -3.20 10.40 -3.65
CA VAL A 115 -2.26 10.79 -4.72
C VAL A 115 -0.82 10.66 -4.24
N LEU A 116 -0.50 11.19 -3.07
CA LEU A 116 0.86 11.19 -2.55
C LEU A 116 1.36 9.76 -2.32
N MET A 117 0.58 8.89 -1.68
CA MET A 117 1.06 7.58 -1.28
C MET A 117 0.93 6.54 -2.40
N HIS A 118 -0.23 6.42 -3.03
CA HIS A 118 -0.42 5.43 -4.09
C HIS A 118 0.18 5.89 -5.41
N GLY A 119 0.06 7.19 -5.73
CA GLY A 119 0.62 7.77 -6.94
C GLY A 119 2.15 7.79 -6.94
N SER A 120 2.80 8.03 -5.80
CA SER A 120 4.27 7.95 -5.72
C SER A 120 4.78 6.53 -5.94
N VAL A 121 4.21 5.52 -5.28
CA VAL A 121 4.64 4.12 -5.47
C VAL A 121 4.40 3.67 -6.91
N LEU A 122 3.23 3.99 -7.48
CA LEU A 122 2.93 3.69 -8.88
C LEU A 122 3.93 4.38 -9.81
N GLY A 123 4.13 5.69 -9.65
CA GLY A 123 5.04 6.49 -10.48
C GLY A 123 6.49 5.99 -10.41
N LEU A 124 6.99 5.71 -9.20
CA LEU A 124 8.34 5.16 -9.00
C LEU A 124 8.49 3.79 -9.65
N THR A 125 7.49 2.93 -9.53
CA THR A 125 7.52 1.59 -10.12
C THR A 125 7.45 1.63 -11.64
N LEU A 126 6.60 2.48 -12.21
CA LEU A 126 6.52 2.70 -13.66
C LEU A 126 7.80 3.32 -14.20
N ALA A 127 8.39 4.29 -13.50
CA ALA A 127 9.68 4.87 -13.85
C ALA A 127 10.79 3.82 -13.83
N TRP A 128 10.80 2.92 -12.83
CA TRP A 128 11.74 1.80 -12.76
C TRP A 128 11.56 0.83 -13.93
N LEU A 129 10.31 0.46 -14.25
CA LEU A 129 10.00 -0.38 -15.42
C LEU A 129 10.46 0.27 -16.73
N TRP A 130 10.24 1.57 -16.89
CA TRP A 130 10.65 2.33 -18.06
C TRP A 130 12.17 2.39 -18.19
N TRP A 131 12.88 2.71 -17.10
CA TRP A 131 14.35 2.74 -17.09
C TRP A 131 14.96 1.37 -17.41
N ARG A 132 14.37 0.30 -16.88
CA ARG A 132 14.77 -1.08 -17.14
C ARG A 132 14.58 -1.51 -18.59
N GLN A 133 13.55 -0.99 -19.27
CA GLN A 133 13.25 -1.41 -20.64
C GLN A 133 14.36 -1.02 -21.62
N GLY A 134 15.15 0.02 -21.36
CA GLY A 134 16.38 0.31 -22.12
C GLY A 134 16.22 0.45 -23.64
N GLU A 135 14.99 0.48 -24.16
CA GLU A 135 14.71 0.59 -25.57
C GLU A 135 14.87 2.05 -25.97
N ARG A 136 16.07 2.39 -26.44
CA ARG A 136 16.27 3.58 -27.26
C ARG A 136 15.17 3.57 -28.31
N PRO A 137 14.35 4.62 -28.41
CA PRO A 137 13.15 4.57 -29.21
C PRO A 137 13.50 4.26 -30.67
N SER A 138 12.68 3.42 -31.31
CA SER A 138 13.01 2.69 -32.55
C SER A 138 13.42 3.56 -33.73
N TRP A 139 13.09 4.85 -33.73
CA TRP A 139 13.55 5.86 -34.69
C TRP A 139 15.07 6.09 -34.65
N LEU A 140 15.73 5.88 -33.52
CA LEU A 140 17.20 5.92 -33.39
C LEU A 140 17.89 4.65 -33.89
N ARG A 141 17.18 3.52 -34.05
CA ARG A 141 17.74 2.25 -34.54
C ARG A 141 17.71 2.12 -36.07
N ARG A 142 16.97 3.01 -36.76
CA ARG A 142 16.75 2.93 -38.21
C ARG A 142 17.94 3.38 -39.07
N GLY A 143 18.97 3.99 -38.47
CA GLY A 143 20.15 4.49 -39.20
C GLY A 143 21.26 3.47 -39.49
N ARG A 144 21.23 2.25 -38.94
CA ARG A 144 22.34 1.28 -39.08
C ARG A 144 22.10 0.10 -40.02
N ARG A 145 20.89 -0.06 -40.58
CA ARG A 145 20.59 -1.15 -41.52
C ARG A 145 20.78 -0.79 -43.00
N ALA A 146 21.09 0.46 -43.32
CA ALA A 146 21.27 0.90 -44.70
C ALA A 146 22.70 0.68 -45.26
N ALA A 147 23.67 0.23 -44.44
CA ALA A 147 25.08 0.16 -44.82
C ALA A 147 25.58 -1.24 -45.23
N SER A 148 24.70 -2.21 -45.49
CA SER A 148 25.09 -3.54 -46.00
C SER A 148 24.31 -3.89 -47.25
N ARG A 149 24.56 -3.15 -48.33
CA ARG A 149 24.36 -3.66 -49.70
C ARG A 149 25.73 -4.15 -50.17
N PRO A 150 25.94 -5.46 -50.39
CA PRO A 150 27.17 -5.93 -51.00
C PRO A 150 27.15 -5.48 -52.46
N GLU A 151 28.12 -4.64 -52.79
CA GLU A 151 28.43 -4.19 -54.14
C GLU A 151 29.11 -5.35 -54.90
N GLY A 152 28.61 -5.65 -56.09
CA GLY A 152 29.34 -6.36 -57.14
C GLY A 152 29.49 -7.89 -57.00
N GLN A 153 28.62 -8.62 -57.70
CA GLN A 153 28.89 -10.01 -58.11
C GLN A 153 29.22 -9.99 -59.62
N PRO A 154 30.37 -10.53 -60.06
CA PRO A 154 30.79 -10.45 -61.46
C PRO A 154 30.23 -11.61 -62.29
N ALA A 155 29.97 -11.33 -63.57
CA ALA A 155 29.92 -12.30 -64.66
C ALA A 155 30.62 -11.70 -65.88
#